data_AF-A0A1A6H767-F1
#
_entry.id   AF-A0A1A6H767-F1
#
_cell.length_a   1.000
_cell.length_b   1.000
_cell.length_c   1.000
_cell.angle_alpha   90.00
_cell.angle_beta   90.00
_cell.angle_gamma   90.00
#
_symmetry.space_group_name_H-M   'P 1'
#
loop_
_entity.id
_entity.type
_entity.pdbx_description
1 polymer ?
#
loop_
_entity_poly.entity_id
_entity_poly.type
_entity_poly.pdbx_seq_one_letter_code
_entity_poly.pdbx_strand_id
1 'polypeptide(L)' 'ESTGLIYRKRIAICQNVVPEILRKVSILKVPNVQLEEESWLSLQERNMAIRSHCLTWTQYASMKEESVFRESVENPN' A
#
# COMPACT_ATOMS: atom_id res chain seq x y z
N GLU A 1 -0.75 28.99 5.22
CA GLU A 1 -0.73 28.11 6.39
C GLU A 1 -0.52 26.68 5.91
N SER A 2 0.34 25.89 6.56
CA SER A 2 0.48 24.46 6.28
C SER A 2 -0.71 23.73 6.91
N THR A 3 -1.35 22.82 6.17
CA THR A 3 -2.54 22.07 6.63
C THR A 3 -2.29 21.11 7.80
N GLY A 4 -1.07 21.04 8.35
CA GLY A 4 -0.69 20.07 9.39
C GLY A 4 -0.66 18.61 8.90
N LEU A 5 -0.93 18.36 7.62
CA LEU A 5 -0.99 17.03 7.02
C LEU A 5 0.41 16.53 6.68
N ILE A 6 0.81 15.41 7.28
CA ILE A 6 2.07 14.75 6.99
C ILE A 6 1.85 13.80 5.82
N TYR A 7 2.39 14.16 4.65
CA TYR A 7 2.40 13.29 3.48
C TYR A 7 3.67 12.44 3.43
N ARG A 8 3.53 11.17 3.06
CA ARG A 8 4.67 10.28 2.84
C ARG A 8 4.39 9.30 1.71
N LYS A 9 5.36 9.20 0.79
CA LYS A 9 5.37 8.27 -0.34
C LYS A 9 6.54 7.30 -0.22
N ARG A 10 6.32 6.02 -0.46
CA ARG A 10 7.32 4.96 -0.27
C ARG A 10 7.16 3.87 -1.32
N ILE A 11 8.25 3.17 -1.62
CA ILE A 11 8.24 1.93 -2.39
C ILE A 11 8.52 0.78 -1.43
N ALA A 12 7.59 -0.16 -1.33
CA ALA A 12 7.78 -1.42 -0.62
C ALA A 12 8.23 -2.50 -1.60
N ILE A 13 9.25 -3.26 -1.20
CA ILE A 13 9.75 -4.42 -1.96
C ILE A 13 9.41 -5.67 -1.15
N CYS A 14 8.53 -6.49 -1.69
CA CYS A 14 8.05 -7.71 -1.06
C CYS A 14 8.62 -8.93 -1.79
N GLN A 15 9.02 -9.95 -1.03
CA GLN A 15 9.41 -11.22 -1.64
C GLN A 15 8.22 -11.85 -2.35
N ASN A 16 8.42 -12.31 -3.59
CA ASN A 16 7.37 -13.02 -4.29
C ASN A 16 7.14 -14.39 -3.64
N VAL A 17 5.96 -14.60 -3.05
CA VAL A 17 5.56 -15.86 -2.40
C VAL A 17 4.63 -16.71 -3.28
N VAL A 18 4.44 -16.34 -4.54
CA VAL A 18 3.63 -17.11 -5.49
C VAL A 18 4.19 -18.55 -5.60
N PRO A 19 3.34 -19.59 -5.47
CA PRO A 19 3.75 -20.99 -5.58
C PRO A 19 4.45 -21.32 -6.90
N GLU A 20 5.43 -22.23 -6.85
CA GLU A 20 6.23 -22.64 -8.03
C GLU A 20 5.39 -23.17 -9.20
N ILE A 21 4.26 -23.85 -8.93
CA ILE A 21 3.39 -24.34 -10.00
C ILE A 21 2.81 -23.21 -10.85
N LEU A 22 2.56 -22.04 -10.26
CA LEU A 22 2.07 -20.85 -10.95
C LEU A 22 3.20 -20.06 -11.63
N ARG A 23 4.44 -20.18 -11.15
CA ARG A 23 5.64 -19.54 -11.76
C ARG A 23 6.04 -20.13 -13.11
N LYS A 24 5.38 -21.19 -13.56
CA LYS A 24 5.45 -21.63 -14.97
C LYS A 24 4.97 -20.53 -15.92
N VAL A 25 4.06 -19.66 -15.47
CA VAL A 25 3.67 -18.46 -16.19
C VAL A 25 4.76 -17.40 -15.99
N SER A 26 5.40 -16.98 -17.07
CA SER A 26 6.58 -16.09 -17.04
C SER A 26 6.33 -14.78 -16.30
N ILE A 27 5.11 -14.23 -16.38
CA ILE A 27 4.73 -12.97 -15.71
C ILE A 27 4.78 -13.07 -14.17
N LEU A 28 4.59 -14.27 -13.62
CA LEU A 28 4.63 -14.53 -12.18
C LEU A 28 6.04 -14.91 -11.70
N LYS A 29 6.97 -15.10 -12.62
CA LYS A 29 8.36 -15.48 -12.36
C LYS A 29 9.26 -14.26 -12.14
N VAL A 30 8.92 -13.48 -11.12
CA VAL A 30 9.70 -12.31 -10.66
C VAL A 30 10.23 -12.56 -9.25
N PRO A 31 11.44 -12.09 -8.90
CA PRO A 31 12.01 -12.33 -7.58
C PRO A 31 11.26 -11.58 -6.47
N ASN A 32 10.84 -10.34 -6.75
CA ASN A 32 10.17 -9.46 -5.82
C ASN A 32 8.98 -8.78 -6.48
N VAL A 33 8.00 -8.41 -5.66
CA VAL A 33 6.85 -7.57 -6.02
C VAL A 33 7.06 -6.19 -5.40
N GLN A 34 6.89 -5.16 -6.20
CA GLN A 34 7.02 -3.77 -5.78
C GLN A 34 5.63 -3.14 -5.63
N LEU A 35 5.44 -2.42 -4.54
CA LEU A 35 4.23 -1.66 -4.23
C LEU A 35 4.63 -0.21 -3.99
N GLU A 36 3.85 0.72 -4.50
CA GLU A 36 3.93 2.13 -4.09
C GLU A 36 2.86 2.40 -3.04
N GLU A 37 3.25 3.02 -1.94
CA GLU A 37 2.35 3.42 -0.85
C GLU A 37 2.44 4.93 -0.64
N GLU A 38 1.28 5.57 -0.61
CA GLU A 38 1.08 6.96 -0.23
C GLU A 38 0.27 7.02 1.05
N SER A 39 0.67 7.90 1.96
CA SER A 39 -0.01 8.07 3.25
C SER A 39 -0.14 9.55 3.58
N TRP A 40 -1.29 9.91 4.16
CA TRP A 40 -1.62 11.24 4.63
C TRP A 40 -2.05 11.12 6.09
N LEU A 41 -1.21 11.60 7.00
CA LEU A 41 -1.45 11.59 8.44
C LEU A 41 -1.84 12.98 8.92
N SER A 42 -3.02 13.12 9.50
CA SER A 42 -3.44 14.32 10.22
C SER A 42 -3.37 14.06 11.71
N LEU A 43 -2.44 14.75 12.39
CA LEU A 43 -2.36 14.70 13.85
C LEU A 43 -3.50 15.48 14.52
N GLN A 44 -4.02 16.51 13.85
CA GLN A 44 -5.14 17.31 14.34
C GLN A 44 -6.46 16.52 14.28
N GLU A 45 -6.72 15.85 13.16
CA GLU A 45 -7.93 15.03 12.95
C GLU A 45 -7.76 13.59 13.43
N ARG A 46 -6.58 13.24 13.97
CA ARG A 46 -6.20 11.91 14.47
C ARG A 46 -6.57 10.78 13.51
N ASN A 47 -6.28 11.00 12.23
CA ASN A 47 -6.57 10.04 11.19
C ASN A 47 -5.39 9.86 10.23
N MET A 48 -5.38 8.71 9.57
CA MET A 48 -4.42 8.40 8.52
C MET A 48 -5.14 7.76 7.36
N ALA A 49 -5.02 8.34 6.17
CA ALA A 49 -5.39 7.68 4.93
C ALA A 49 -4.13 7.04 4.32
N ILE A 50 -4.25 5.80 3.86
CA ILE A 50 -3.21 5.07 3.14
C ILE A 50 -3.79 4.61 1.81
N ARG A 51 -3.00 4.74 0.76
CA ARG A 51 -3.28 4.18 -0.57
C ARG A 51 -2.06 3.42 -1.04
N SER A 52 -2.27 2.18 -1.45
CA SER A 52 -1.22 1.35 -2.03
C SER A 52 -1.62 0.84 -3.40
N HIS A 53 -0.64 0.66 -4.28
CA HIS A 53 -0.86 -0.02 -5.55
C HIS A 53 0.36 -0.82 -6.00
N CYS A 54 0.10 -1.93 -6.68
CA CYS A 54 1.14 -2.77 -7.25
C CYS A 54 1.78 -2.10 -8.46
N LEU A 55 3.11 -2.08 -8.50
CA LEU A 55 3.89 -1.58 -9.63
C LEU A 55 4.30 -2.71 -10.58
N THR A 56 4.61 -3.89 -10.04
CA THR A 56 5.18 -5.01 -10.81
C THR A 56 4.26 -5.57 -11.89
N TRP A 57 2.97 -5.66 -11.62
CA TRP A 57 2.01 -6.30 -12.54
C TRP A 57 1.02 -5.31 -13.19
N THR A 58 1.33 -4.01 -13.18
CA THR A 58 0.48 -2.94 -13.72
C THR A 58 0.05 -3.15 -15.18
N GLN A 59 0.88 -3.81 -15.99
CA GLN A 59 0.56 -4.12 -17.39
C GLN A 59 -0.47 -5.25 -17.56
N TYR A 60 -0.73 -6.02 -16.50
CA TYR A 60 -1.60 -7.20 -16.53
C TYR A 60 -2.84 -7.04 -15.66
N ALA A 61 -2.68 -6.45 -14.47
CA ALA A 61 -3.76 -6.24 -13.53
C ALA A 61 -3.51 -4.99 -12.69
N SER A 62 -4.58 -4.28 -12.34
CA SER A 62 -4.52 -3.22 -11.34
C SER A 62 -4.89 -3.79 -9.98
N MET A 63 -3.92 -3.80 -9.06
CA MET A 63 -4.15 -4.12 -7.66
C MET A 63 -3.93 -2.85 -6.86
N LYS A 64 -4.97 -2.42 -6.15
CA LYS A 64 -4.99 -1.22 -5.31
C LYS A 64 -5.65 -1.53 -3.99
N GLU A 65 -5.20 -0.88 -2.94
CA GLU A 65 -5.80 -0.93 -1.62
C GLU A 65 -5.88 0.50 -1.06
N GLU A 66 -6.99 0.81 -0.41
CA GLU A 66 -7.21 2.08 0.27
C GLU A 66 -7.73 1.79 1.67
N SER A 67 -7.08 2.37 2.67
CA SER A 67 -7.44 2.22 4.07
C SER A 67 -7.47 3.58 4.77
N VAL A 68 -8.38 3.70 5.75
CA VAL A 68 -8.46 4.86 6.62
C VAL A 68 -8.43 4.40 8.06
N PHE A 69 -7.43 4.85 8.81
CA PHE A 69 -7.28 4.64 10.24
C PHE A 69 -7.76 5.87 10.98
N ARG A 70 -8.58 5.66 12.00
CA ARG A 70 -9.15 6.68 12.89
C ARG A 70 -9.36 6.08 14.26
N GLU A 71 -9.45 6.92 15.28
CA GLU A 71 -9.81 6.47 16.63
C GLU A 71 -11.16 5.73 16.62
N SER A 72 -11.26 4.65 17.40
CA SER A 72 -12.54 3.98 17.62
C SER A 72 -13.42 4.87 18.49
N VAL A 73 -14.71 4.92 18.14
CA VAL A 73 -15.72 5.65 18.92
C VAL A 73 -15.99 4.92 20.24
N GLU A 74 -15.94 3.58 20.22
CA GLU A 74 -16.22 2.72 21.37
C GLU A 74 -15.05 2.63 22.34
N ASN A 75 -13.80 2.68 21.85
CA ASN A 75 -12.61 2.74 22.69
C ASN A 75 -11.54 3.65 22.05
N PRO A 76 -11.45 4.92 22.48
CA PRO A 76 -10.51 5.89 21.92
C PRO A 76 -9.04 5.69 22.33
N ASN A 77 -8.74 4.72 23.22
CA ASN A 77 -7.40 4.48 23.79
C ASN A 77 -6.73 3.23 23.22
#